data_AF-A0AAU2HNJ8-F1
#
_entry.id   AF-A0AAU2HNJ8-F1
#
_cell.length_a   1.000
_cell.length_b   1.000
_cell.length_c   1.000
_cell.angle_alpha   90.00
_cell.angle_beta   90.00
_cell.angle_gamma   90.00
#
_symmetry.space_group_name_H-M   'P 1'
#
loop_
_entity.id
_entity.type
_entity.pdbx_description
1 polymer ?
#
loop_
_entity_poly.entity_id
_entity_poly.type
_entity_poly.pdbx_seq_one_letter_code
_entity_poly.pdbx_strand_id
1 'polypeptide(L)'
;MSEEQLRALEADLGVGLPAQYRSFLLHVGGGGAGPGYGLMTPTLGDGGWQWRGIGLAFSGQPTTAEFAGRPFLAEALQSELAALEAQEPEKGAFASDEEFRRAYAAWDARYEELYDAQEAGAVFLSEQGCGYASLMVMTGPHRGAIWEDLRPMDRGIEPTRHDFAYWYRSWLERTEQRLET
;
A
#
# COMPACT_ATOMS: atom_id res chain seq x y z
N MET A 1 -3.12 14.81 15.34
CA MET A 1 -3.11 13.75 16.37
C MET A 1 -2.28 14.21 17.55
N SER A 2 -2.59 13.78 18.77
CA SER A 2 -1.74 14.10 19.93
C SER A 2 -0.47 13.25 19.96
N GLU A 3 0.55 13.73 20.67
CA GLU A 3 1.77 12.97 20.95
C GLU A 3 1.49 11.61 21.63
N GLU A 4 0.46 11.54 22.47
CA GLU A 4 0.02 10.29 23.10
C GLU A 4 -0.57 9.31 22.08
N GLN A 5 -1.44 9.80 21.18
CA GLN A 5 -2.01 8.98 20.11
C GLN A 5 -0.93 8.48 19.16
N LEU A 6 0.06 9.31 18.82
CA LEU A 6 1.18 8.89 17.97
C LEU A 6 2.01 7.80 18.63
N ARG A 7 2.33 7.93 19.93
CA ARG A 7 3.04 6.87 20.66
C ARG A 7 2.24 5.58 20.74
N ALA A 8 0.92 5.65 20.94
CA ALA A 8 0.05 4.48 20.94
C ALA A 8 0.02 3.78 19.57
N LEU A 9 -0.06 4.56 18.49
CA LEU A 9 0.02 4.06 17.12
C LEU A 9 1.38 3.41 16.83
N GLU A 10 2.48 4.04 17.20
CA GLU A 10 3.84 3.51 17.04
C GLU A 10 4.06 2.22 17.85
N ALA A 11 3.42 2.12 19.03
CA ALA A 11 3.45 0.89 19.83
C ALA A 11 2.70 -0.26 19.15
N ASP A 12 1.53 0.00 18.57
CA ASP A 12 0.74 -1.01 17.83
C ASP A 12 1.41 -1.42 16.51
N LEU A 13 2.08 -0.46 15.85
CA LEU A 13 2.89 -0.67 14.65
C LEU A 13 4.17 -1.49 14.94
N GLY A 14 4.65 -1.50 16.19
CA GLY A 14 5.89 -2.15 16.59
C GLY A 14 7.17 -1.43 16.12
N VAL A 15 7.03 -0.35 15.34
CA VAL A 15 8.12 0.54 14.90
C VAL A 15 7.65 1.99 14.99
N GLY A 16 8.59 2.94 15.04
CA GLY A 16 8.24 4.36 14.90
C GLY A 16 7.60 4.66 13.54
N LEU A 17 6.89 5.77 13.41
CA LEU A 17 6.38 6.27 12.13
C LEU A 17 7.49 6.95 11.32
N PRO A 18 7.45 6.93 9.97
CA PRO A 18 8.34 7.75 9.15
C PRO A 18 8.33 9.21 9.61
N ALA A 19 9.51 9.81 9.81
CA ALA A 19 9.64 11.07 10.56
C ALA A 19 8.79 12.21 9.95
N GLN A 20 8.78 12.32 8.62
CA GLN A 20 7.98 13.30 7.90
C GLN A 20 6.48 13.05 8.07
N TYR A 21 6.04 11.79 8.01
CA TYR A 21 4.63 11.43 8.21
C TYR A 21 4.19 11.64 9.65
N ARG A 22 5.03 11.30 10.63
CA ARG A 22 4.79 11.59 12.06
C ARG A 22 4.60 13.09 12.28
N SER A 23 5.48 13.92 11.71
CA SER A 23 5.40 15.38 11.78
C SER A 23 4.11 15.90 11.14
N PHE A 24 3.71 15.32 10.00
CA PHE A 24 2.46 15.66 9.32
C PHE A 24 1.23 15.36 10.19
N LEU A 25 1.15 14.16 10.77
CA LEU A 25 0.04 13.78 11.64
C LEU A 25 -0.04 14.64 12.92
N LEU A 26 1.11 15.12 13.41
CA LEU A 26 1.19 15.99 14.59
C LEU A 26 0.76 17.43 14.28
N HIS A 27 1.23 18.00 13.17
CA HIS A 27 1.15 19.45 12.93
C HIS A 27 0.15 19.88 11.85
N VAL A 28 -0.08 19.06 10.82
CA VAL A 28 -0.93 19.44 9.69
C VAL A 28 -2.34 18.91 9.87
N GLY A 29 -2.49 17.63 10.19
CA GLY A 29 -3.80 17.04 10.44
C GLY A 29 -3.82 15.52 10.26
N GLY A 30 -4.74 14.85 10.96
CA GLY A 30 -4.94 13.40 10.89
C GLY A 30 -5.94 12.97 9.82
N GLY A 31 -5.98 13.67 8.68
CA GLY A 31 -6.91 13.39 7.56
C GLY A 31 -7.54 14.67 7.01
N GLY A 32 -7.81 14.68 5.70
CA GLY A 32 -8.34 15.85 4.99
C GLY A 32 -8.12 15.78 3.48
N ALA A 33 -8.03 16.95 2.85
CA ALA A 33 -7.72 17.06 1.43
C ALA A 33 -6.34 16.43 1.13
N GLY A 34 -6.26 15.71 0.02
CA GLY A 34 -5.06 15.00 -0.38
C GLY A 34 -5.06 14.70 -1.87
N PRO A 35 -3.97 14.11 -2.38
CA PRO A 35 -3.92 13.55 -3.73
C PRO A 35 -5.10 12.61 -4.01
N GLY A 36 -5.49 12.49 -5.28
CA GLY A 36 -6.55 11.59 -5.71
C GLY A 36 -7.89 11.87 -5.01
N TYR A 37 -8.48 10.82 -4.41
CA TYR A 37 -9.72 10.92 -3.63
C TYR A 37 -9.52 11.27 -2.14
N GLY A 38 -8.32 11.72 -1.76
CA GLY A 38 -7.99 12.17 -0.41
C GLY A 38 -7.00 11.25 0.32
N LEU A 39 -6.59 11.68 1.51
CA LEU A 39 -5.63 10.94 2.32
C LEU A 39 -6.30 9.89 3.20
N MET A 40 -5.75 8.68 3.18
CA MET A 40 -5.99 7.66 4.18
C MET A 40 -5.13 7.93 5.41
N THR A 41 -5.73 7.80 6.58
CA THR A 41 -5.08 8.17 7.85
C THR A 41 -5.35 7.16 8.95
N PRO A 42 -4.43 7.05 9.92
CA PRO A 42 -4.56 6.07 10.98
C PRO A 42 -5.72 6.44 11.91
N THR A 43 -6.60 5.48 12.13
CA THR A 43 -7.74 5.57 13.02
C THR A 43 -7.72 4.39 13.99
N LEU A 44 -8.04 4.65 15.25
CA LEU A 44 -8.17 3.59 16.26
C LEU A 44 -9.59 3.02 16.20
N GLY A 45 -9.70 1.71 16.07
CA GLY A 45 -10.97 0.98 16.14
C GLY A 45 -10.86 -0.31 16.97
N ASP A 46 -11.90 -1.15 16.93
CA ASP A 46 -12.01 -2.36 17.76
C ASP A 46 -10.90 -3.40 17.50
N GLY A 47 -10.26 -3.34 16.32
CA GLY A 47 -9.14 -4.20 15.92
C GLY A 47 -7.76 -3.54 16.00
N GLY A 48 -7.64 -2.43 16.74
CA GLY A 48 -6.40 -1.64 16.81
C GLY A 48 -6.33 -0.53 15.77
N TRP A 49 -5.12 -0.03 15.54
CA TRP A 49 -4.87 1.05 14.59
C TRP A 49 -4.90 0.55 13.16
N GLN A 50 -5.54 1.34 12.30
CA GLN A 50 -5.65 1.02 10.89
C GLN A 50 -5.79 2.27 10.03
N TRP A 51 -5.24 2.23 8.81
CA TRP A 51 -5.36 3.32 7.85
C TRP A 51 -6.70 3.24 7.13
N ARG A 52 -7.48 4.33 7.19
CA ARG A 52 -8.79 4.44 6.56
C ARG A 52 -8.90 5.72 5.74
N GLY A 53 -9.63 5.66 4.63
CA GLY A 53 -10.00 6.81 3.82
C GLY A 53 -11.10 6.48 2.81
N ILE A 54 -11.46 7.47 2.00
CA ILE A 54 -12.50 7.36 0.96
C ILE A 54 -11.82 6.89 -0.33
N GLY A 55 -12.44 5.97 -1.08
CA GLY A 55 -12.06 5.72 -2.48
C GLY A 55 -11.50 4.33 -2.83
N LEU A 56 -11.27 3.43 -1.87
CA LEU A 56 -10.86 2.06 -2.21
C LEU A 56 -12.07 1.21 -2.61
N ALA A 57 -12.30 1.10 -3.93
CA ALA A 57 -13.17 0.08 -4.49
C ALA A 57 -12.43 -1.24 -4.81
N PHE A 58 -11.08 -1.24 -4.87
CA PHE A 58 -10.31 -2.38 -5.40
C PHE A 58 -9.13 -2.90 -4.55
N SER A 59 -8.90 -2.41 -3.34
CA SER A 59 -8.22 -3.17 -2.28
C SER A 59 -8.90 -2.85 -0.95
N GLY A 60 -10.04 -3.52 -0.73
CA GLY A 60 -11.02 -3.19 0.30
C GLY A 60 -10.61 -3.52 1.75
N GLN A 61 -9.32 -3.52 2.08
CA GLN A 61 -8.88 -3.75 3.45
C GLN A 61 -8.16 -2.53 4.02
N PRO A 62 -8.63 -1.96 5.15
CA PRO A 62 -7.83 -1.02 5.90
C PRO A 62 -6.52 -1.71 6.30
N THR A 63 -5.38 -1.06 6.05
CA THR A 63 -4.09 -1.61 6.46
C THR A 63 -3.98 -1.52 7.98
N THR A 64 -3.87 -2.67 8.65
CA THR A 64 -3.65 -2.72 10.10
C THR A 64 -2.23 -2.28 10.44
N ALA A 65 -2.03 -1.73 11.64
CA ALA A 65 -0.70 -1.40 12.14
C ALA A 65 0.21 -2.64 12.21
N GLU A 66 -0.35 -3.81 12.58
CA GLU A 66 0.40 -5.07 12.56
C GLU A 66 0.97 -5.39 11.17
N PHE A 67 0.15 -5.29 10.12
CA PHE A 67 0.59 -5.58 8.75
C PHE A 67 1.58 -4.54 8.22
N ALA A 68 1.32 -3.25 8.52
CA ALA A 68 2.22 -2.15 8.21
C ALA A 68 3.56 -2.22 8.96
N GLY A 69 3.62 -2.94 10.09
CA GLY A 69 4.82 -3.15 10.90
C GLY A 69 5.72 -4.29 10.43
N ARG A 70 5.25 -5.11 9.48
CA ARG A 70 6.03 -6.21 8.89
C ARG A 70 7.13 -5.68 7.98
N PRO A 71 8.15 -6.49 7.62
CA PRO A 71 9.14 -6.10 6.62
C PRO A 71 8.47 -5.75 5.28
N PHE A 72 8.96 -4.70 4.61
CA PHE A 72 8.50 -4.35 3.27
C PHE A 72 8.97 -5.36 2.23
N LEU A 73 8.02 -5.97 1.50
CA LEU A 73 8.30 -7.12 0.63
C LEU A 73 8.11 -6.88 -0.87
N ALA A 74 7.52 -5.75 -1.29
CA ALA A 74 7.20 -5.52 -2.70
C ALA A 74 8.39 -5.74 -3.64
N GLU A 75 9.56 -5.17 -3.32
CA GLU A 75 10.80 -5.32 -4.09
C GLU A 75 11.34 -6.76 -4.07
N ALA A 76 11.32 -7.40 -2.89
CA ALA A 76 11.87 -8.74 -2.71
C ALA A 76 11.05 -9.81 -3.44
N LEU A 77 9.73 -9.62 -3.56
CA LEU A 77 8.82 -10.58 -4.18
C LEU A 77 8.69 -10.42 -5.70
N GLN A 78 9.22 -9.35 -6.31
CA GLN A 78 9.04 -9.10 -7.75
C GLN A 78 9.51 -10.29 -8.61
N SER A 79 10.70 -10.84 -8.34
CA SER A 79 11.24 -11.97 -9.11
C SER A 79 10.52 -13.27 -8.83
N GLU A 80 10.02 -13.49 -7.61
CA GLU A 80 9.28 -14.70 -7.26
C GLU A 80 7.90 -14.71 -7.94
N LEU A 81 7.20 -13.57 -7.94
CA LEU A 81 5.93 -13.41 -8.63
C LEU A 81 6.08 -13.58 -10.14
N ALA A 82 7.08 -12.95 -10.76
CA ALA A 82 7.35 -13.13 -12.19
C ALA A 82 7.66 -14.59 -12.55
N ALA A 83 8.38 -15.30 -11.68
CA ALA A 83 8.66 -16.73 -11.87
C ALA A 83 7.40 -17.59 -11.71
N LEU A 84 6.50 -17.24 -10.79
CA LEU A 84 5.24 -17.94 -10.59
C LEU A 84 4.25 -17.70 -11.74
N GLU A 85 4.15 -16.46 -12.21
CA GLU A 85 3.34 -16.09 -13.38
C GLU A 85 3.75 -16.89 -14.62
N ALA A 86 5.06 -17.04 -14.85
CA ALA A 86 5.58 -17.88 -15.94
C ALA A 86 5.25 -19.39 -15.80
N GLN A 87 4.76 -19.82 -14.63
CA GLN A 87 4.36 -21.19 -14.33
C GLN A 87 2.82 -21.36 -14.31
N GLU A 88 2.07 -20.39 -14.86
CA GLU A 88 0.61 -20.50 -14.98
C GLU A 88 0.23 -21.83 -15.67
N PRO A 89 -0.61 -22.67 -15.04
CA PRO A 89 -1.03 -23.93 -15.63
C PRO A 89 -1.76 -23.71 -16.96
N GLU A 90 -1.24 -24.31 -18.03
CA GLU A 90 -1.93 -24.32 -19.33
C GLU A 90 -2.88 -25.51 -19.44
N LYS A 91 -4.14 -25.26 -19.81
CA LYS A 91 -5.16 -26.32 -19.92
C LYS A 91 -4.71 -27.50 -20.80
N GLY A 92 -3.96 -27.24 -21.87
CA GLY A 92 -3.48 -28.26 -22.81
C GLY A 92 -2.40 -29.21 -22.25
N ALA A 93 -1.79 -28.88 -21.11
CA ALA A 93 -0.73 -29.68 -20.49
C ALA A 93 -1.26 -30.82 -19.59
N PHE A 94 -2.58 -30.91 -19.38
CA PHE A 94 -3.19 -31.86 -18.45
C PHE A 94 -4.03 -32.92 -19.15
N ALA A 95 -4.06 -34.14 -18.60
CA ALA A 95 -4.81 -35.25 -19.20
C ALA A 95 -6.33 -35.13 -18.98
N SER A 96 -6.76 -34.30 -18.02
CA SER A 96 -8.16 -34.04 -17.74
C SER A 96 -8.42 -32.62 -17.22
N ASP A 97 -9.66 -32.16 -17.42
CA ASP A 97 -10.15 -30.89 -16.86
C ASP A 97 -10.09 -30.85 -15.32
N GLU A 98 -10.14 -32.01 -14.65
CA GLU A 98 -10.06 -32.08 -13.19
C GLU A 98 -8.64 -31.87 -12.68
N GLU A 99 -7.64 -32.44 -13.38
CA GLU A 99 -6.23 -32.20 -13.07
C GLU A 99 -5.85 -30.73 -13.30
N PHE A 100 -6.27 -30.16 -14.43
CA PHE A 100 -6.08 -28.74 -14.72
C PHE A 100 -6.68 -27.85 -13.63
N ARG A 101 -7.95 -28.08 -13.25
CA ARG A 101 -8.61 -27.28 -12.21
C ARG A 101 -7.88 -27.34 -10.86
N ARG A 102 -7.36 -28.51 -10.47
CA ARG A 102 -6.57 -28.64 -9.24
C ARG A 102 -5.25 -27.88 -9.31
N ALA A 103 -4.54 -28.00 -10.44
CA ALA A 103 -3.27 -27.31 -10.63
C ALA A 103 -3.46 -25.79 -10.66
N TYR A 104 -4.46 -25.32 -11.43
CA TYR A 104 -4.80 -23.90 -11.50
C TYR A 104 -5.18 -23.35 -10.12
N ALA A 105 -6.06 -24.03 -9.37
CA ALA A 105 -6.44 -23.58 -8.03
C ALA A 105 -5.26 -23.49 -7.04
N ALA A 106 -4.29 -24.42 -7.14
CA ALA A 106 -3.09 -24.38 -6.31
C ALA A 106 -2.14 -23.22 -6.70
N TRP A 107 -2.00 -22.98 -8.01
CA TRP A 107 -1.24 -21.85 -8.54
C TRP A 107 -1.87 -20.51 -8.15
N ASP A 108 -3.18 -20.37 -8.36
CA ASP A 108 -3.99 -19.19 -8.05
C ASP A 108 -3.91 -18.83 -6.57
N ALA A 109 -4.09 -19.82 -5.69
CA ALA A 109 -3.95 -19.62 -4.24
C ALA A 109 -2.55 -19.15 -3.83
N ARG A 110 -1.49 -19.64 -4.48
CA ARG A 110 -0.11 -19.20 -4.22
C ARG A 110 0.16 -17.82 -4.79
N TYR A 111 -0.41 -17.51 -5.95
CA TYR A 111 -0.28 -16.21 -6.59
C TYR A 111 -0.93 -15.13 -5.72
N GLU A 112 -2.17 -15.33 -5.29
CA GLU A 112 -2.89 -14.42 -4.39
C GLU A 112 -2.13 -14.20 -3.06
N GLU A 113 -1.59 -15.25 -2.45
CA GLU A 113 -0.79 -15.14 -1.22
C GLU A 113 0.42 -14.20 -1.40
N LEU A 114 1.16 -14.36 -2.50
CA LEU A 114 2.33 -13.53 -2.78
C LEU A 114 1.95 -12.12 -3.20
N TYR A 115 0.87 -11.98 -3.97
CA TYR A 115 0.33 -10.72 -4.46
C TYR A 115 -0.07 -9.80 -3.30
N ASP A 116 -0.80 -10.34 -2.32
CA ASP A 116 -1.16 -9.63 -1.09
C ASP A 116 0.07 -9.34 -0.21
N ALA A 117 1.01 -10.29 -0.13
CA ALA A 117 2.21 -10.13 0.69
C ALA A 117 3.12 -8.97 0.25
N GLN A 118 3.04 -8.51 -1.00
CA GLN A 118 3.83 -7.37 -1.49
C GLN A 118 3.58 -6.09 -0.70
N GLU A 119 2.37 -5.93 -0.16
CA GLU A 119 1.91 -4.72 0.53
C GLU A 119 2.35 -4.67 2.00
N ALA A 120 2.87 -5.79 2.54
CA ALA A 120 3.37 -5.86 3.90
C ALA A 120 4.42 -4.78 4.13
N GLY A 121 4.41 -4.14 5.31
CA GLY A 121 5.38 -3.08 5.61
C GLY A 121 5.11 -1.74 4.92
N ALA A 122 3.96 -1.57 4.27
CA ALA A 122 3.51 -0.31 3.69
C ALA A 122 2.07 0.02 4.13
N VAL A 123 1.66 1.27 3.92
CA VAL A 123 0.27 1.74 4.09
C VAL A 123 -0.19 2.43 2.82
N PHE A 124 -1.46 2.21 2.43
CA PHE A 124 -2.08 3.01 1.38
C PHE A 124 -2.34 4.41 1.89
N LEU A 125 -1.99 5.42 1.10
CA LEU A 125 -2.18 6.83 1.43
C LEU A 125 -3.26 7.50 0.59
N SER A 126 -3.44 7.09 -0.67
CA SER A 126 -4.37 7.75 -1.59
C SER A 126 -4.71 6.82 -2.76
N GLU A 127 -5.97 6.79 -3.17
CA GLU A 127 -6.41 6.17 -4.43
C GLU A 127 -6.54 7.26 -5.50
N GLN A 128 -6.05 6.98 -6.71
CA GLN A 128 -5.86 7.95 -7.79
C GLN A 128 -6.85 7.76 -8.97
N GLY A 129 -7.83 6.88 -8.83
CA GLY A 129 -8.71 6.39 -9.89
C GLY A 129 -8.18 5.13 -10.57
N CYS A 130 -9.08 4.38 -11.21
CA CYS A 130 -8.78 3.17 -11.99
C CYS A 130 -8.03 2.07 -11.22
N GLY A 131 -8.08 2.08 -9.88
CA GLY A 131 -7.40 1.10 -9.03
C GLY A 131 -5.94 1.44 -8.74
N TYR A 132 -5.42 2.59 -9.19
CA TYR A 132 -4.08 3.02 -8.83
C TYR A 132 -4.07 3.61 -7.43
N ALA A 133 -3.00 3.33 -6.68
CA ALA A 133 -2.86 3.88 -5.34
C ALA A 133 -1.41 4.24 -5.01
N SER A 134 -1.25 5.28 -4.21
CA SER A 134 0.03 5.66 -3.64
C SER A 134 0.20 5.00 -2.26
N LEU A 135 1.33 4.35 -2.06
CA LEU A 135 1.72 3.66 -0.83
C LEU A 135 2.88 4.40 -0.17
N MET A 136 2.96 4.31 1.15
CA MET A 136 4.12 4.74 1.90
C MET A 136 4.75 3.56 2.63
N VAL A 137 6.05 3.39 2.45
CA VAL A 137 6.83 2.34 3.11
C VAL A 137 7.06 2.70 4.58
N MET A 138 6.73 1.77 5.48
CA MET A 138 6.77 1.95 6.93
C MET A 138 8.02 1.33 7.56
N THR A 139 8.57 0.28 6.96
CA THR A 139 9.70 -0.49 7.50
C THR A 139 10.80 -0.73 6.45
N GLY A 140 12.00 -1.07 6.92
CA GLY A 140 13.11 -1.43 6.04
C GLY A 140 13.85 -0.23 5.40
N PRO A 141 14.69 -0.50 4.39
CA PRO A 141 15.59 0.50 3.80
C PRO A 141 14.89 1.67 3.10
N HIS A 142 13.69 1.43 2.56
CA HIS A 142 12.91 2.44 1.82
C HIS A 142 11.94 3.23 2.70
N ARG A 143 12.06 3.12 4.01
CA ARG A 143 11.13 3.70 4.98
C ARG A 143 10.92 5.20 4.77
N GLY A 144 9.66 5.61 4.63
CA GLY A 144 9.21 6.97 4.35
C GLY A 144 9.15 7.33 2.87
N ALA A 145 9.60 6.46 1.98
CA ALA A 145 9.45 6.62 0.53
C ALA A 145 8.01 6.34 0.08
N ILE A 146 7.60 7.02 -0.97
CA ILE A 146 6.34 6.81 -1.67
C ILE A 146 6.54 5.87 -2.85
N TRP A 147 5.65 4.90 -2.96
CA TRP A 147 5.56 3.93 -4.05
C TRP A 147 4.20 4.06 -4.71
N GLU A 148 4.08 3.63 -5.96
CA GLU A 148 2.79 3.53 -6.64
C GLU A 148 2.47 2.07 -6.89
N ASP A 149 1.23 1.70 -6.61
CA ASP A 149 0.63 0.47 -7.08
C ASP A 149 0.14 0.68 -8.51
N LEU A 150 0.89 0.10 -9.43
CA LEU A 150 0.63 0.15 -10.87
C LEU A 150 0.14 -1.19 -11.41
N ARG A 151 -0.29 -2.11 -10.55
CA ARG A 151 -0.82 -3.43 -10.93
C ARG A 151 -1.98 -3.38 -11.94
N PRO A 152 -2.89 -2.38 -11.92
CA PRO A 152 -3.89 -2.24 -12.98
C PRO A 152 -3.34 -1.92 -14.39
N MET A 153 -2.05 -1.59 -14.53
CA MET A 153 -1.35 -1.44 -15.83
C MET A 153 -0.44 -2.63 -16.16
N ASP A 154 -0.65 -3.79 -15.54
CA ASP A 154 0.24 -4.95 -15.66
C ASP A 154 1.69 -4.60 -15.28
N ARG A 155 1.84 -3.73 -14.27
CA ARG A 155 3.12 -3.36 -13.65
C ARG A 155 3.14 -3.80 -12.19
N GLY A 156 4.27 -3.62 -11.53
CA GLY A 156 4.39 -3.91 -10.11
C GLY A 156 4.05 -2.72 -9.21
N ILE A 157 4.33 -2.92 -7.91
CA ILE A 157 4.45 -1.82 -6.96
C ILE A 157 5.87 -1.24 -7.11
N GLU A 158 5.96 0.05 -7.44
CA GLU A 158 7.21 0.66 -7.87
C GLU A 158 7.58 1.95 -7.13
N PRO A 159 8.88 2.24 -6.93
CA PRO A 159 9.31 3.43 -6.20
C PRO A 159 9.12 4.70 -7.04
N THR A 160 8.55 5.75 -6.44
CA THR A 160 8.48 7.08 -7.07
C THR A 160 9.78 7.89 -6.96
N ARG A 161 10.70 7.45 -6.07
CA ARG A 161 11.88 8.21 -5.61
C ARG A 161 11.53 9.49 -4.83
N HIS A 162 10.29 9.61 -4.39
CA HIS A 162 9.84 10.71 -3.53
C HIS A 162 9.66 10.23 -2.09
N ASP A 163 9.94 11.11 -1.15
CA ASP A 163 9.51 10.93 0.23
C ASP A 163 8.11 11.51 0.43
N PHE A 164 7.51 11.23 1.59
CA PHE A 164 6.18 11.71 1.92
C PHE A 164 6.07 13.24 1.82
N ALA A 165 7.06 13.98 2.34
CA ALA A 165 7.01 15.44 2.37
C ALA A 165 7.01 16.05 0.96
N TYR A 166 7.89 15.56 0.08
CA TYR A 166 7.94 16.00 -1.31
C TYR A 166 6.61 15.66 -2.01
N TRP A 167 6.15 14.43 -1.91
CA TRP A 167 4.92 13.97 -2.55
C TRP A 167 3.71 14.83 -2.16
N TYR A 168 3.50 15.06 -0.86
CA TYR A 168 2.36 15.83 -0.37
C TYR A 168 2.44 17.30 -0.76
N ARG A 169 3.62 17.92 -0.62
CA ARG A 169 3.83 19.33 -1.01
C ARG A 169 3.65 19.56 -2.51
N SER A 170 4.18 18.66 -3.35
CA SER A 170 4.00 18.80 -4.80
C SER A 170 2.53 18.73 -5.21
N TRP A 171 1.70 17.97 -4.49
CA TRP A 171 0.26 18.01 -4.71
C TRP A 171 -0.37 19.33 -4.27
N LEU A 172 0.01 19.86 -3.10
CA LEU A 172 -0.46 21.16 -2.63
C LEU A 172 -0.13 22.27 -3.63
N GLU A 173 1.14 22.37 -4.03
CA GLU A 173 1.63 23.39 -4.98
C GLU A 173 0.84 23.36 -6.30
N ARG A 174 0.61 22.17 -6.87
CA ARG A 174 -0.20 22.03 -8.10
C ARG A 174 -1.67 22.39 -7.89
N THR A 175 -2.22 22.10 -6.72
CA THR A 175 -3.63 22.39 -6.42
C THR A 175 -3.85 23.88 -6.23
N GLU A 176 -2.94 24.56 -5.55
CA GLU A 176 -2.97 26.02 -5.37
C GLU A 176 -2.90 26.75 -6.71
N GLN A 177 -1.98 26.38 -7.60
CA GLN A 177 -1.86 26.98 -8.94
C GLN A 177 -3.16 26.87 -9.78
N ARG A 178 -3.93 25.79 -9.59
CA ARG A 178 -5.21 25.61 -10.29
C ARG A 178 -6.34 26.48 -9.76
N LEU A 179 -6.23 26.99 -8.53
CA LEU A 179 -7.19 27.95 -7.99
C LEU A 179 -6.95 29.37 -8.54
N GLU A 180 -5.73 29.64 -8.99
CA GLU A 180 -5.33 30.93 -9.57
C GLU A 180 -5.65 31.04 -11.08
N THR A 181 -6.16 29.96 -11.68
CA THR A 181 -6.52 29.88 -13.11
C THR A 181 -8.04 29.86 -13.28
#